data_AF-A0A558J130-F1
#
_entry.id   AF-A0A558J130-F1
#
_cell.length_a   1.000
_cell.length_b   1.000
_cell.length_c   1.000
_cell.angle_alpha   90.00
_cell.angle_beta   90.00
_cell.angle_gamma   90.00
#
_symmetry.space_group_name_H-M   'P 1'
#
loop_
_entity.id
_entity.type
_entity.pdbx_description
1 polymer ?
#
loop_
_entity_poly.entity_id
_entity_poly.type
_entity_poly.pdbx_seq_one_letter_code
_entity_poly.pdbx_strand_id
1 'polypeptide(L)'
;MELTKFDCFAICSDTVTGSHGDFTITVLLDHDPDVTPHCFDTYSDSDKETWAENRWFFGVLKTKVELKVGSQSVLLDDVATVLGGIEVNKTENNAHLDVHARELAQDALERGIEIVEQIKTAA
;
A
#
# COMPACT_ATOMS: atom_id res chain seq x y z
N MET A 1 -14.21 0.68 -2.98
CA MET A 1 -14.10 1.34 -1.66
C MET A 1 -13.34 2.65 -1.83
N GLU A 2 -13.62 3.69 -1.04
CA GLU A 2 -12.80 4.92 -1.01
C GLU A 2 -11.78 4.84 0.14
N LEU A 3 -10.56 5.32 -0.12
CA LEU A 3 -9.49 5.45 0.87
C LEU A 3 -9.28 6.94 1.19
N THR A 4 -8.73 7.24 2.37
CA THR A 4 -8.00 8.50 2.56
C THR A 4 -6.85 8.60 1.55
N LYS A 5 -6.32 9.81 1.34
CA LYS A 5 -5.24 10.04 0.37
C LYS A 5 -3.92 10.23 1.07
N PHE A 6 -2.83 9.90 0.37
CA PHE A 6 -1.52 10.36 0.76
C PHE A 6 -1.42 11.88 0.59
N ASP A 7 -0.59 12.50 1.41
CA ASP A 7 -0.25 13.91 1.24
C ASP A 7 0.57 14.11 -0.05
N CYS A 8 0.61 15.36 -0.53
CA CYS A 8 1.41 15.71 -1.70
C CYS A 8 2.89 15.34 -1.54
N PHE A 9 3.38 15.31 -0.30
CA PHE A 9 4.69 14.79 0.07
C PHE A 9 4.48 13.65 1.06
N ALA A 10 4.92 12.45 0.68
CA ALA A 10 4.71 11.24 1.47
C ALA A 10 6.01 10.81 2.17
N ILE A 11 5.87 10.22 3.35
CA ILE A 11 6.99 9.69 4.13
C ILE A 11 6.73 8.23 4.51
N CYS A 12 7.79 7.51 4.87
CA CYS A 12 7.66 6.17 5.41
C CYS A 12 6.80 6.19 6.68
N SER A 13 5.98 5.16 6.85
CA SER A 13 4.93 5.03 7.86
C SER A 13 3.64 5.81 7.60
N ASP A 14 3.53 6.56 6.50
CA ASP A 14 2.23 7.11 6.09
C ASP A 14 1.24 5.98 5.81
N THR A 15 -0.01 6.22 6.17
CA THR A 15 -1.09 5.25 5.97
C THR A 15 -2.29 5.88 5.30
N VAL A 16 -2.89 5.15 4.40
CA VAL A 16 -4.24 5.43 3.91
C VAL A 16 -5.19 4.32 4.32
N THR A 17 -6.41 4.68 4.72
CA THR A 17 -7.37 3.70 5.25
C THR A 17 -8.73 3.89 4.59
N GLY A 18 -9.43 2.79 4.38
CA GLY A 18 -10.83 2.76 3.99
C GLY A 18 -11.58 1.65 4.70
N SER A 19 -12.90 1.65 4.55
CA SER A 19 -13.75 0.60 5.11
C SER A 19 -14.83 0.19 4.14
N HIS A 20 -15.20 -1.09 4.19
CA HIS A 20 -16.27 -1.67 3.40
C HIS A 20 -17.03 -2.69 4.24
N GLY A 21 -18.26 -2.34 4.66
CA GLY A 21 -19.01 -3.16 5.62
C GLY A 21 -18.24 -3.32 6.93
N ASP A 22 -18.02 -4.56 7.35
CA ASP A 22 -17.25 -4.90 8.55
C ASP A 22 -15.73 -4.93 8.33
N PHE A 23 -15.26 -4.73 7.10
CA PHE A 23 -13.84 -4.71 6.77
C PHE A 23 -13.25 -3.31 6.87
N THR A 24 -12.09 -3.19 7.50
CA THR A 24 -11.21 -2.02 7.47
C THR A 24 -9.90 -2.42 6.81
N ILE A 25 -9.47 -1.65 5.81
CA ILE A 25 -8.23 -1.90 5.08
C ILE A 25 -7.34 -0.67 5.24
N THR A 26 -6.13 -0.91 5.73
CA THR A 26 -5.08 0.11 5.85
C THR A 26 -3.95 -0.25 4.90
N VAL A 27 -3.53 0.68 4.05
CA VAL A 27 -2.34 0.57 3.22
C VAL A 27 -1.25 1.40 3.89
N LEU A 28 -0.14 0.76 4.22
CA LEU A 28 1.06 1.35 4.81
C LEU A 28 2.11 1.58 3.72
N LEU A 29 2.64 2.80 3.65
CA LEU A 29 3.83 3.11 2.89
C LEU A 29 5.07 2.88 3.74
N ASP A 30 6.04 2.14 3.21
CA ASP A 30 7.32 1.84 3.85
C ASP A 30 8.45 1.96 2.82
N HIS A 31 9.70 1.93 3.26
CA HIS A 31 10.86 1.97 2.38
C HIS A 31 11.07 0.61 1.70
N ASP A 32 11.37 0.60 0.40
CA ASP A 32 11.81 -0.59 -0.32
C ASP A 32 13.36 -0.64 -0.33
N PRO A 33 13.99 -1.47 0.53
CA PRO A 33 15.46 -1.50 0.65
C PRO A 33 16.14 -2.22 -0.52
N ASP A 34 15.40 -3.00 -1.30
CA ASP A 34 15.97 -3.88 -2.32
C ASP A 34 16.00 -3.20 -3.70
N VAL A 35 15.36 -2.04 -3.84
CA VAL A 35 15.25 -1.30 -5.09
C VAL A 35 16.03 0.00 -5.04
N THR A 36 16.89 0.18 -6.04
CA THR A 36 17.67 1.41 -6.23
C THR A 36 17.56 1.84 -7.70
N PRO A 37 17.80 3.12 -8.04
CA PRO A 37 17.75 3.53 -9.45
C PRO A 37 18.88 2.89 -10.28
N HIS A 38 19.90 2.32 -9.63
CA HIS A 38 20.97 1.57 -10.28
C HIS A 38 20.55 0.17 -10.76
N CYS A 39 19.40 -0.34 -10.30
CA CYS A 39 18.84 -1.60 -10.76
C CYS A 39 18.28 -1.51 -12.20
N PHE A 40 18.15 -0.30 -12.77
CA PHE A 40 17.54 -0.08 -14.07
C PHE A 40 18.33 0.93 -14.91
N ASP A 41 18.51 0.63 -16.20
CA ASP A 41 19.21 1.50 -17.15
C ASP A 41 18.39 2.74 -17.58
N THR A 42 17.13 2.83 -17.16
CA THR A 42 16.19 3.89 -17.55
C THR A 42 16.37 5.19 -16.76
N TYR A 43 17.03 5.15 -15.61
CA TYR A 43 17.23 6.34 -14.77
C TYR A 43 18.43 7.15 -15.24
N SER A 44 18.22 8.46 -15.40
CA SER A 44 19.29 9.40 -15.72
C SER A 44 20.26 9.55 -14.53
N ASP A 45 21.45 10.10 -14.80
CA ASP A 45 22.41 10.42 -13.74
C ASP A 45 21.84 11.46 -12.74
N SER A 46 21.01 12.39 -13.23
CA SER A 46 20.31 13.36 -12.38
C SER A 46 19.27 12.70 -11.46
N ASP A 47 18.57 11.66 -11.93
CA ASP A 47 17.64 10.91 -11.09
C ASP A 47 18.39 10.20 -9.96
N LYS A 48 19.55 9.59 -10.29
CA LYS A 48 20.41 8.89 -9.33
C LYS A 48 21.00 9.85 -8.30
N GLU A 49 21.42 11.04 -8.72
CA GLU A 49 21.93 12.09 -7.82
C GLU A 49 20.85 12.56 -6.84
N THR A 50 19.67 12.91 -7.35
CA THR A 50 18.55 13.38 -6.50
C THR A 50 18.02 12.29 -5.57
N TRP A 51 18.08 11.03 -5.97
CA TRP A 51 17.80 9.88 -5.10
C TRP A 51 18.84 9.76 -3.98
N ALA A 52 20.13 9.86 -4.31
CA ALA A 52 21.22 9.80 -3.33
C ALA A 52 21.17 10.96 -2.31
N GLU A 53 20.58 12.10 -2.71
CA GLU A 53 20.28 13.23 -1.83
C GLU A 53 19.00 13.06 -0.98
N ASN A 54 18.33 11.90 -1.07
CA ASN A 54 17.05 11.59 -0.41
C ASN A 54 15.89 12.52 -0.80
N ARG A 55 15.91 13.09 -2.02
CA ARG A 55 14.78 13.91 -2.50
C ARG A 55 13.56 13.08 -2.87
N TRP A 56 13.78 11.81 -3.21
CA TRP A 56 12.76 10.81 -3.52
C TRP A 56 13.32 9.43 -3.18
N PHE A 57 12.45 8.43 -3.04
CA PHE A 57 12.86 7.07 -2.67
C PHE A 57 11.98 6.01 -3.34
N PHE A 58 12.39 4.74 -3.27
CA PHE A 58 11.54 3.62 -3.64
C PHE A 58 10.77 3.14 -2.41
N GLY A 59 9.44 3.13 -2.52
CA GLY A 59 8.54 2.68 -1.48
C GLY A 59 7.93 1.31 -1.77
N VAL A 60 7.47 0.69 -0.70
CA VAL A 60 6.63 -0.51 -0.72
C VAL A 60 5.30 -0.19 -0.04
N LEU A 61 4.19 -0.53 -0.69
CA LEU A 61 2.85 -0.47 -0.11
C LEU A 61 2.48 -1.84 0.43
N LYS A 62 2.00 -1.89 1.67
CA LYS A 62 1.59 -3.13 2.37
C LYS A 62 0.17 -2.96 2.89
N THR A 63 -0.73 -3.90 2.60
CA THR A 63 -2.08 -3.87 3.18
C THR A 63 -2.13 -4.59 4.53
N LYS A 64 -2.98 -4.07 5.40
CA LYS A 64 -3.47 -4.71 6.62
C LYS A 64 -4.98 -4.74 6.51
N VAL A 65 -5.59 -5.92 6.69
CA VAL A 65 -7.05 -6.09 6.61
C VAL A 65 -7.58 -6.55 7.96
N GLU A 66 -8.54 -5.80 8.49
CA GLU A 66 -9.20 -6.07 9.75
C GLU A 66 -10.69 -6.32 9.52
N LEU A 67 -11.23 -7.38 10.10
CA LEU A 67 -12.65 -7.71 10.09
C LEU A 67 -13.25 -7.48 11.48
N LYS A 68 -14.29 -6.68 11.55
CA LYS A 68 -15.08 -6.50 12.77
C LYS A 68 -16.02 -7.67 12.98
N VAL A 69 -15.89 -8.35 14.12
CA VAL A 69 -16.80 -9.42 14.55
C VAL A 69 -17.38 -9.06 15.91
N GLY A 70 -18.62 -8.59 15.92
CA GLY A 70 -19.26 -8.04 17.12
C GLY A 70 -18.53 -6.79 17.63
N SER A 71 -17.96 -6.88 18.83
CA SER A 71 -17.17 -5.79 19.45
C SER A 71 -15.66 -5.94 19.26
N GLN A 72 -15.20 -6.98 18.57
CA GLN A 72 -13.78 -7.27 18.38
C GLN A 72 -13.35 -7.02 16.93
N SER A 73 -12.07 -6.69 16.75
CA SER A 73 -11.40 -6.62 15.44
C SER A 73 -10.50 -7.85 15.30
N VAL A 74 -10.59 -8.54 14.17
CA VAL A 74 -9.76 -9.69 13.83
C VAL A 74 -8.89 -9.33 12.64
N LEU A 75 -7.58 -9.51 12.78
CA LEU A 75 -6.63 -9.32 11.69
C LEU A 75 -6.70 -10.52 10.73
N LEU A 76 -6.83 -10.24 9.44
CA LEU A 76 -6.79 -11.23 8.36
C LEU A 76 -5.40 -11.18 7.71
N ASP A 77 -4.42 -11.88 8.28
CA ASP A 77 -3.03 -11.83 7.77
C ASP A 77 -2.89 -12.49 6.39
N ASP A 78 -3.66 -13.54 6.09
CA ASP A 78 -3.58 -14.30 4.84
C ASP A 78 -4.03 -13.51 3.59
N VAL A 79 -4.58 -12.30 3.78
CA VAL A 79 -5.01 -11.43 2.68
C VAL A 79 -4.14 -10.18 2.52
N ALA A 80 -3.07 -10.07 3.31
CA ALA A 80 -2.11 -9.00 3.16
C ALA A 80 -1.42 -9.10 1.80
N THR A 81 -1.43 -7.98 1.09
CA THR A 81 -0.86 -7.79 -0.24
C THR A 81 0.25 -6.73 -0.17
N VAL A 82 1.28 -6.89 -1.00
CA VAL A 82 2.46 -6.05 -1.00
C VAL A 82 2.83 -5.67 -2.42
N LEU A 83 3.14 -4.40 -2.65
CA LEU A 83 3.64 -3.88 -3.93
C LEU A 83 4.88 -3.03 -3.69
N GLY A 84 6.04 -3.47 -4.18
CA GLY A 84 7.34 -2.78 -4.06
C GLY A 84 7.76 -2.04 -5.33
N GLY A 85 8.89 -1.35 -5.25
CA GLY A 85 9.51 -0.64 -6.37
C GLY A 85 8.77 0.62 -6.82
N ILE A 86 7.96 1.23 -5.96
CA ILE A 86 7.16 2.40 -6.30
C ILE A 86 7.99 3.66 -6.09
N GLU A 87 8.10 4.53 -7.09
CA GLU A 87 8.76 5.83 -6.93
C GLU A 87 7.92 6.75 -6.01
N VAL A 88 8.49 7.30 -4.95
CA VAL A 88 7.81 8.21 -4.01
C VAL A 88 8.50 9.57 -4.01
N ASN A 89 7.73 10.66 -4.13
CA ASN A 89 8.20 12.05 -4.19
C ASN A 89 9.12 12.39 -5.39
N LYS A 90 9.21 11.51 -6.41
CA LYS A 90 10.06 11.74 -7.59
C LYS A 90 9.51 12.84 -8.50
N THR A 91 8.19 12.99 -8.55
CA THR A 91 7.51 14.03 -9.32
C THR A 91 6.90 15.08 -8.39
N GLU A 92 6.22 16.08 -8.94
CA GLU A 92 5.61 17.17 -8.16
C GLU A 92 4.52 16.72 -7.17
N ASN A 93 3.95 15.53 -7.35
CA ASN A 93 2.96 14.95 -6.45
C ASN A 93 3.03 13.41 -6.41
N ASN A 94 2.19 12.83 -5.56
CA ASN A 94 2.09 11.39 -5.31
C ASN A 94 0.72 10.79 -5.68
N ALA A 95 0.00 11.37 -6.64
CA ALA A 95 -1.34 10.89 -6.99
C ALA A 95 -1.36 9.42 -7.46
N HIS A 96 -0.24 8.91 -7.99
CA HIS A 96 -0.09 7.50 -8.33
C HIS A 96 -0.06 6.58 -7.10
N LEU A 97 0.40 7.05 -5.93
CA LEU A 97 0.34 6.28 -4.68
C LEU A 97 -1.11 5.98 -4.30
N ASP A 98 -2.02 6.95 -4.45
CA ASP A 98 -3.44 6.75 -4.20
C ASP A 98 -4.05 5.70 -5.14
N VAL A 99 -3.62 5.70 -6.42
CA VAL A 99 -4.06 4.71 -7.42
C VAL A 99 -3.61 3.32 -7.02
N HIS A 100 -2.32 3.15 -6.73
CA HIS A 100 -1.75 1.87 -6.31
C HIS A 100 -2.34 1.38 -4.98
N ALA A 101 -2.50 2.25 -4.00
CA ALA A 101 -3.10 1.91 -2.72
C ALA A 101 -4.55 1.45 -2.88
N ARG A 102 -5.33 2.12 -3.73
CA ARG A 102 -6.72 1.73 -4.01
C ARG A 102 -6.80 0.37 -4.69
N GLU A 103 -5.95 0.09 -5.68
CA GLU A 103 -5.89 -1.21 -6.35
C GLU A 103 -5.52 -2.31 -5.36
N LEU A 104 -4.43 -2.10 -4.60
CA LEU A 104 -3.94 -3.05 -3.61
C LEU A 104 -4.98 -3.33 -2.50
N ALA A 105 -5.69 -2.30 -2.05
CA ALA A 105 -6.75 -2.43 -1.04
C ALA A 105 -8.00 -3.12 -1.58
N GLN A 106 -8.32 -2.95 -2.87
CA GLN A 106 -9.44 -3.62 -3.51
C GLN A 106 -9.17 -5.13 -3.64
N ASP A 107 -7.96 -5.50 -4.07
CA ASP A 107 -7.54 -6.91 -4.14
C ASP A 107 -7.57 -7.57 -2.75
N ALA A 108 -7.05 -6.88 -1.73
CA ALA A 108 -7.05 -7.38 -0.35
C ALA A 108 -8.47 -7.53 0.22
N LEU A 109 -9.38 -6.60 -0.12
CA LEU A 109 -10.79 -6.67 0.27
C LEU A 109 -11.50 -7.85 -0.40
N GLU A 110 -11.34 -8.04 -1.71
CA GLU A 110 -11.94 -9.15 -2.45
C GLU A 110 -11.50 -10.49 -1.86
N ARG A 111 -10.19 -10.63 -1.59
CA ARG A 111 -9.67 -11.82 -0.93
C ARG A 111 -10.21 -12.01 0.49
N GLY A 112 -10.34 -10.92 1.26
CA GLY A 112 -10.93 -10.95 2.60
C GLY A 112 -12.38 -11.44 2.60
N ILE A 113 -13.19 -10.99 1.63
CA ILE A 113 -14.57 -11.44 1.44
C ILE A 113 -14.60 -12.94 1.12
N GLU A 114 -13.80 -13.40 0.16
CA GLU A 114 -13.73 -14.81 -0.23
C GLU A 114 -13.41 -15.73 0.97
N ILE A 115 -12.41 -15.38 1.78
CA ILE A 115 -12.02 -16.18 2.96
C ILE A 115 -13.16 -16.26 3.97
N VAL A 116 -13.82 -15.13 4.26
CA VAL A 116 -14.94 -15.09 5.21
C VAL A 116 -16.11 -15.94 4.71
N GLU A 117 -16.41 -15.91 3.41
CA GLU A 117 -17.46 -16.74 2.82
C GLU A 117 -17.13 -18.24 2.87
N GLN A 118 -15.87 -18.61 2.61
CA GLN A 118 -15.40 -20.00 2.75
C GLN A 118 -15.53 -20.50 4.19
N ILE A 119 -15.18 -19.68 5.19
CA ILE A 119 -15.33 -20.03 6.60
C ILE A 119 -16.81 -20.24 6.96
N LYS A 120 -17.70 -19.35 6.50
CA LYS A 120 -19.15 -19.46 6.76
C LYS A 120 -19.80 -20.67 6.13
N THR A 121 -19.31 -21.13 4.98
CA THR A 121 -19.84 -22.30 4.26
C THR A 121 -19.27 -23.63 4.75
N ALA A 122 -18.11 -23.59 5.42
CA ALA A 122 -17.50 -24.75 6.06
C ALA A 122 -18.05 -25.06 7.47
N ALA A 123 -18.79 -24.11 8.07
CA ALA A 123 -19.43 -24.22 9.38
C ALA A 123 -20.89 -24.72 9.27
#